data_AF-A0A4V2V0T7-F1
#
_entry.id   AF-A0A4V2V0T7-F1
#
_cell.length_a   1.000
_cell.length_b   1.000
_cell.length_c   1.000
_cell.angle_alpha   90.00
_cell.angle_beta   90.00
_cell.angle_gamma   90.00
#
_symmetry.space_group_name_H-M   'P 1'
#
loop_
_entity.id
_entity.type
_entity.pdbx_description
1 polymer ?
#
loop_
_entity_poly.entity_id
_entity_poly.type
_entity_poly.pdbx_seq_one_letter_code
_entity_poly.pdbx_strand_id
1 'polypeptide(L)'
;MSRRLLWGIIILLIATNIATLIGFINYQSEGSIPLDVENKGKDLGKQVAIVGDSSIDREDWLQELVDAHGEKVLEQMIDREVVSKLADHYELKLNEKWIDRELSHIENTIHTFDEKTVKEMRKELRENIKYRLYLEELLTKDIVVEEQRIKAYFDENGDQLNFPKSYQLSHIVLDDDHEVQKVLAELEAGASFSMLAREYSIDPFTKDKGGYLGYYAEGNVYLPQQYYDILEQINHGEYSSPFKTEEGTVILYLHRTLPEITFTYDEVKHAIKRRLALEQINVNQAKKYLWEEVGVEWIYEES
;
A
#
# COMPACT_ATOMS: atom_id res chain seq x y z
N MET A 1 8.02 -29.21 -41.34
CA MET A 1 8.08 -29.56 -39.91
C MET A 1 6.87 -30.43 -39.59
N SER A 2 7.04 -31.60 -38.95
CA SER A 2 5.89 -32.48 -38.66
C SER A 2 5.03 -31.89 -37.54
N ARG A 3 3.70 -32.06 -37.61
CA ARG A 3 2.77 -31.56 -36.58
C ARG A 3 3.15 -32.03 -35.17
N ARG A 4 3.73 -33.23 -35.04
CA ARG A 4 4.21 -33.78 -33.76
C ARG A 4 5.42 -33.02 -33.20
N LEU A 5 6.30 -32.54 -34.07
CA LEU A 5 7.48 -31.75 -33.67
C LEU A 5 7.08 -30.33 -33.27
N LEU A 6 6.05 -29.77 -33.92
CA LEU A 6 5.47 -28.47 -33.55
C LEU A 6 4.77 -28.51 -32.18
N TRP A 7 3.99 -29.57 -31.90
CA TRP A 7 3.39 -29.77 -30.57
C TRP A 7 4.44 -30.00 -29.47
N GLY A 8 5.54 -30.69 -29.77
CA GLY A 8 6.65 -30.85 -28.82
C GLY A 8 7.29 -29.51 -28.44
N ILE A 9 7.47 -28.61 -29.41
CA ILE A 9 8.00 -27.26 -29.17
C ILE A 9 7.01 -26.42 -28.36
N ILE A 10 5.71 -26.49 -28.66
CA ILE A 10 4.67 -25.75 -27.93
C ILE A 10 4.62 -26.19 -26.46
N ILE A 11 4.64 -27.49 -26.18
CA ILE A 11 4.63 -28.02 -24.80
C ILE A 11 5.88 -27.59 -24.04
N LEU A 12 7.05 -27.63 -24.69
CA LEU A 12 8.30 -27.16 -24.10
C LEU A 12 8.23 -25.67 -23.74
N LEU A 13 7.72 -24.84 -24.65
CA LEU A 13 7.57 -23.39 -24.45
C LEU A 13 6.59 -23.05 -23.34
N ILE A 14 5.50 -23.80 -23.22
CA ILE A 14 4.52 -23.63 -22.13
C ILE A 14 5.14 -24.04 -20.80
N ALA A 15 5.85 -25.17 -20.74
CA ALA A 15 6.52 -25.62 -19.53
C ALA A 15 7.59 -24.62 -19.06
N THR A 16 8.38 -24.07 -19.99
CA THR A 16 9.36 -23.02 -19.66
C THR A 16 8.69 -21.74 -19.20
N ASN A 17 7.60 -21.29 -19.84
CA ASN A 17 6.88 -20.08 -19.39
C ASN A 17 6.23 -20.27 -18.01
N ILE A 18 5.67 -21.45 -17.72
CA ILE A 18 5.09 -21.75 -16.41
C ILE A 18 6.20 -21.79 -15.35
N ALA A 19 7.36 -22.40 -15.64
CA ALA A 19 8.49 -22.40 -14.72
C ALA A 19 9.02 -20.99 -14.45
N THR A 20 9.12 -20.14 -15.48
CA THR A 20 9.50 -18.72 -15.33
C THR A 20 8.45 -17.93 -14.53
N LEU A 21 7.16 -18.21 -14.73
CA LEU A 21 6.07 -17.56 -14.01
C LEU A 21 6.03 -17.97 -12.53
N ILE A 22 6.24 -19.26 -12.24
CA ILE A 22 6.37 -19.76 -10.85
C ILE A 22 7.62 -19.17 -10.19
N GLY A 23 8.73 -19.05 -10.93
CA GLY A 23 9.93 -18.35 -10.46
C GLY A 23 9.67 -16.88 -10.15
N PHE A 24 8.90 -16.18 -10.98
CA PHE A 24 8.53 -14.78 -10.79
C PHE A 24 7.56 -14.57 -9.62
N ILE A 25 6.57 -15.45 -9.46
CA ILE A 25 5.63 -15.44 -8.33
C ILE A 25 6.35 -15.71 -7.01
N ASN A 26 7.29 -16.66 -6.98
CA ASN A 26 8.11 -16.93 -5.79
C ASN A 26 9.11 -15.80 -5.52
N TYR A 27 9.65 -15.16 -6.56
CA TYR A 27 10.54 -13.99 -6.42
C TYR A 27 9.83 -12.78 -5.80
N GLN A 28 8.55 -12.57 -6.12
CA GLN A 28 7.75 -11.50 -5.50
C GLN A 28 7.40 -11.80 -4.02
N SER A 29 7.50 -13.06 -3.59
CA SER A 29 7.21 -13.50 -2.23
C SER A 29 8.44 -13.53 -1.29
N GLU A 30 9.66 -13.48 -1.83
CA GLU A 30 10.91 -13.52 -1.05
C GLU A 30 11.74 -12.26 -1.35
N GLY A 31 11.40 -11.15 -0.69
CA GLY A 31 11.92 -9.83 -1.04
C GLY A 31 12.41 -8.97 0.12
N SER A 32 12.86 -9.57 1.23
CA SER A 32 13.80 -8.91 2.12
C SER A 32 14.98 -9.86 2.36
N ILE A 33 16.13 -9.55 1.75
CA ILE A 33 17.39 -10.15 2.18
C ILE A 33 17.70 -9.48 3.52
N PRO A 34 17.67 -10.18 4.66
CA PRO A 34 18.05 -9.57 5.92
C PRO A 34 19.55 -9.26 5.84
N LEU A 35 19.92 -7.98 5.91
CA LEU A 35 21.28 -7.59 6.28
C LEU A 35 21.41 -7.86 7.78
N ASP A 36 21.59 -9.13 8.12
CA ASP A 36 21.66 -9.61 9.49
C ASP A 36 23.01 -9.22 10.09
N VAL A 37 23.08 -8.05 10.74
CA VAL A 37 24.22 -7.67 11.58
C VAL A 37 24.22 -8.47 12.88
N GLU A 38 23.09 -9.10 13.26
CA GLU A 38 22.99 -9.88 14.50
C GLU A 38 21.99 -11.06 14.42
N ASN A 39 22.45 -12.16 13.80
CA ASN A 39 22.27 -13.56 14.26
C ASN A 39 20.97 -14.34 13.88
N LYS A 40 20.99 -15.06 12.76
CA LYS A 40 21.11 -16.54 12.57
C LYS A 40 20.27 -17.03 11.39
N GLY A 41 20.94 -17.59 10.36
CA GLY A 41 20.33 -18.72 9.64
C GLY A 41 20.44 -18.81 8.12
N LYS A 42 21.34 -18.09 7.46
CA LYS A 42 21.99 -18.54 6.21
C LYS A 42 23.19 -17.65 5.97
N ASP A 43 24.36 -18.19 6.23
CA ASP A 43 25.61 -17.62 5.73
C ASP A 43 25.47 -17.55 4.21
N LEU A 44 25.17 -16.36 3.68
CA LEU A 44 25.37 -16.09 2.27
C LEU A 44 26.87 -16.19 2.09
N GLY A 45 27.34 -17.38 1.76
CA GLY A 45 28.76 -17.67 1.64
C GLY A 45 29.43 -16.68 0.69
N LYS A 46 30.77 -16.72 0.64
CA LYS A 46 31.58 -15.82 -0.17
C LYS A 46 31.05 -15.62 -1.61
N GLN A 47 30.39 -16.63 -2.17
CA GLN A 47 29.76 -16.63 -3.49
C GLN A 47 28.24 -16.47 -3.38
N VAL A 48 27.68 -15.46 -4.05
CA VAL A 48 26.24 -15.19 -4.10
C VAL A 48 25.56 -15.73 -5.36
N ALA A 49 26.34 -16.01 -6.42
CA ALA A 49 25.85 -16.70 -7.62
C ALA A 49 26.98 -17.42 -8.36
N ILE A 50 26.62 -18.39 -9.21
CA ILE A 50 27.54 -19.10 -10.12
C ILE A 50 26.93 -19.07 -11.53
N VAL A 51 27.72 -18.64 -12.51
CA VAL A 51 27.37 -18.56 -13.94
C VAL A 51 28.35 -19.42 -14.73
N GLY A 52 27.93 -20.64 -15.07
CA GLY A 52 28.83 -21.64 -15.67
C GLY A 52 29.98 -21.96 -14.72
N ASP A 53 31.20 -21.59 -15.12
CA ASP A 53 32.43 -21.79 -14.35
C ASP A 53 32.87 -20.55 -13.55
N SER A 54 32.11 -19.44 -13.60
CA SER A 54 32.43 -18.20 -12.89
C SER A 54 31.56 -18.01 -11.66
N SER A 55 32.12 -17.56 -10.53
CA SER A 55 31.34 -17.12 -9.36
C SER A 55 31.21 -15.61 -9.32
N ILE A 56 30.10 -15.13 -8.76
CA ILE A 56 29.93 -13.75 -8.34
C ILE A 56 30.05 -13.75 -6.82
N ASP A 57 31.02 -13.00 -6.31
CA ASP A 57 31.28 -12.93 -4.87
C ASP A 57 30.41 -11.85 -4.22
N ARG A 58 30.09 -12.04 -2.93
CA ARG A 58 29.26 -11.11 -2.15
C ARG A 58 29.88 -9.72 -2.09
N GLU A 59 31.20 -9.66 -1.97
CA GLU A 59 31.96 -8.41 -1.87
C GLU A 59 31.85 -7.61 -3.16
N ASP A 60 32.07 -8.24 -4.32
CA ASP A 60 31.91 -7.61 -5.63
C ASP A 60 30.47 -7.10 -5.82
N TRP A 61 29.46 -7.91 -5.48
CA TRP A 61 28.06 -7.50 -5.58
C TRP A 61 27.73 -6.32 -4.65
N LEU A 62 28.20 -6.33 -3.41
CA LEU A 62 27.98 -5.22 -2.48
C LEU A 62 28.70 -3.95 -2.94
N GLN A 63 29.93 -4.07 -3.45
CA GLN A 63 30.67 -2.93 -3.99
C GLN A 63 29.89 -2.31 -5.15
N GLU A 64 29.40 -3.11 -6.10
CA GLU A 64 28.56 -2.62 -7.21
C GLU A 64 27.27 -1.93 -6.72
N LEU A 65 26.65 -2.40 -5.63
CA LEU A 65 25.51 -1.71 -5.02
C LEU A 65 25.89 -0.37 -4.38
N VAL A 66 27.04 -0.31 -3.70
CA VAL A 66 27.57 0.93 -3.13
C VAL A 66 27.93 1.91 -4.24
N ASP A 67 28.59 1.46 -5.30
CA ASP A 67 28.96 2.31 -6.43
C ASP A 67 27.73 2.85 -7.17
N ALA A 68 26.69 2.02 -7.32
CA ALA A 68 25.47 2.42 -8.02
C ALA A 68 24.55 3.32 -7.18
N HIS A 69 24.47 3.10 -5.86
CA HIS A 69 23.41 3.67 -5.01
C HIS A 69 23.86 4.18 -3.64
N GLY A 70 25.11 3.97 -3.24
CA GLY A 70 25.64 4.22 -1.90
C GLY A 70 25.47 5.66 -1.45
N GLU A 71 25.88 6.63 -2.27
CA GLU A 71 25.74 8.07 -1.97
C GLU A 71 24.28 8.44 -1.70
N LYS A 72 23.36 8.07 -2.60
CA LYS A 72 21.93 8.38 -2.46
C LYS A 72 21.30 7.72 -1.24
N VAL A 73 21.69 6.48 -0.91
CA VAL A 73 21.20 5.79 0.29
C VAL A 73 21.74 6.48 1.54
N LEU A 74 23.02 6.86 1.56
CA LEU A 74 23.62 7.60 2.67
C LEU A 74 22.96 8.97 2.87
N GLU A 75 22.69 9.71 1.79
CA GLU A 75 21.93 10.97 1.83
C GLU A 75 20.55 10.77 2.47
N GLN A 76 19.81 9.73 2.08
CA GLN A 76 18.50 9.42 2.67
C GLN A 76 18.58 9.05 4.15
N MET A 77 19.63 8.32 4.56
CA MET A 77 19.84 7.97 5.97
C MET A 77 20.15 9.21 6.81
N ILE A 78 21.01 10.10 6.31
CA ILE A 78 21.33 11.38 6.95
C ILE A 78 20.07 12.24 7.04
N ASP A 79 19.31 12.38 5.95
CA ASP A 79 18.04 13.11 5.93
C ASP A 79 17.08 12.63 7.02
N ARG A 80 16.94 11.31 7.20
CA ARG A 80 16.08 10.72 8.24
C ARG A 80 16.58 11.05 9.65
N GLU A 81 17.89 10.91 9.88
CA GLU A 81 18.48 11.20 11.18
C GLU A 81 18.39 12.69 11.53
N VAL A 82 18.67 13.59 10.59
CA VAL A 82 18.55 15.05 10.75
C VAL A 82 17.12 15.43 11.09
N VAL A 83 16.14 14.93 10.33
CA VAL A 83 14.71 15.21 10.60
C VAL A 83 14.32 14.68 11.98
N SER A 84 14.76 13.48 12.37
CA SER A 84 14.47 12.93 13.70
C SER A 84 15.05 13.82 14.81
N LYS A 85 16.33 14.18 14.72
CA LYS A 85 17.00 15.03 15.72
C LYS A 85 16.35 16.39 15.85
N LEU A 86 16.00 17.02 14.73
CA LEU A 86 15.36 18.33 14.75
C LEU A 86 13.92 18.24 15.24
N ALA A 87 13.16 17.21 14.86
CA ALA A 87 11.82 16.99 15.38
C ALA A 87 11.82 16.84 16.90
N ASP A 88 12.79 16.10 17.46
CA ASP A 88 12.98 15.96 18.89
C ASP A 88 13.43 17.29 19.53
N HIS A 89 14.38 18.00 18.92
CA HIS A 89 14.87 19.29 19.42
C HIS A 89 13.77 20.35 19.53
N TYR A 90 12.88 20.40 18.53
CA TYR A 90 11.74 21.32 18.50
C TYR A 90 10.49 20.76 19.18
N GLU A 91 10.57 19.56 19.78
CA GLU A 91 9.46 18.86 20.43
C GLU A 91 8.19 18.78 19.55
N LEU A 92 8.38 18.52 18.25
CA LEU A 92 7.30 18.55 17.27
C LEU A 92 6.26 17.47 17.58
N LYS A 93 4.98 17.88 17.61
CA LYS A 93 3.85 17.00 17.83
C LYS A 93 3.04 16.86 16.55
N LEU A 94 2.83 15.62 16.12
CA LEU A 94 1.98 15.32 14.97
C LEU A 94 0.55 15.04 15.42
N ASN A 95 -0.40 15.37 14.54
CA ASN A 95 -1.80 15.01 14.73
C ASN A 95 -1.99 13.55 14.28
N GLU A 96 -2.21 12.64 15.24
CA GLU A 96 -2.41 11.21 14.97
C GLU A 96 -3.60 10.94 14.05
N LYS A 97 -4.66 11.75 14.13
CA LYS A 97 -5.85 11.65 13.26
C LYS A 97 -5.50 11.93 11.80
N TRP A 98 -4.57 12.86 11.56
CA TRP A 98 -4.05 13.14 10.21
C TRP A 98 -3.21 11.98 9.68
N ILE A 99 -2.38 11.36 10.54
CA ILE A 99 -1.60 10.17 10.19
C ILE A 99 -2.52 9.02 9.81
N ASP A 100 -3.58 8.78 10.58
CA ASP A 100 -4.54 7.72 10.30
C ASP A 100 -5.31 7.97 9.00
N ARG A 101 -5.60 9.24 8.66
CA ARG A 101 -6.18 9.62 7.36
C ARG A 101 -5.24 9.30 6.20
N GLU A 102 -3.96 9.65 6.31
CA GLU A 102 -2.96 9.32 5.29
C GLU A 102 -2.82 7.80 5.11
N LEU A 103 -2.82 7.04 6.21
CA LEU A 103 -2.82 5.57 6.17
C LEU A 103 -4.05 5.04 5.43
N SER A 104 -5.25 5.54 5.75
CA SER A 104 -6.48 5.11 5.08
C SER A 104 -6.46 5.42 3.58
N HIS A 105 -5.92 6.56 3.14
CA HIS A 105 -5.76 6.86 1.72
C HIS A 105 -4.81 5.89 1.00
N ILE A 106 -3.70 5.54 1.65
CA ILE A 106 -2.75 4.57 1.08
C ILE A 106 -3.42 3.19 1.03
N GLU A 107 -4.04 2.74 2.11
CA GLU A 107 -4.72 1.44 2.15
C GLU A 107 -5.83 1.31 1.12
N ASN A 108 -6.55 2.39 0.83
CA ASN A 108 -7.59 2.44 -0.20
C ASN A 108 -7.07 2.11 -1.61
N THR A 109 -5.75 2.15 -1.83
CA THR A 109 -5.10 1.80 -3.11
C THR A 109 -4.56 0.38 -3.15
N ILE A 110 -4.59 -0.33 -2.04
CA ILE A 110 -3.91 -1.60 -1.85
C ILE A 110 -4.91 -2.76 -2.01
N HIS A 111 -4.47 -3.87 -2.60
CA HIS A 111 -5.27 -5.07 -2.75
C HIS A 111 -5.46 -5.82 -1.42
N THR A 112 -6.19 -6.94 -1.45
CA THR A 112 -6.41 -7.79 -0.27
C THR A 112 -5.10 -8.42 0.19
N PHE A 113 -4.69 -8.11 1.41
CA PHE A 113 -3.62 -8.80 2.14
C PHE A 113 -4.20 -9.37 3.43
N ASP A 114 -3.57 -10.40 3.99
CA ASP A 114 -3.96 -10.90 5.30
C ASP A 114 -3.71 -9.87 6.39
N GLU A 115 -4.39 -10.04 7.53
CA GLU A 115 -4.38 -9.07 8.62
C GLU A 115 -2.96 -8.80 9.17
N LYS A 116 -2.10 -9.82 9.21
CA LYS A 116 -0.73 -9.69 9.73
C LYS A 116 0.10 -8.83 8.78
N THR A 117 0.07 -9.13 7.48
CA THR A 117 0.78 -8.32 6.48
C THR A 117 0.30 -6.87 6.48
N VAL A 118 -1.01 -6.63 6.58
CA VAL A 118 -1.53 -5.26 6.67
C VAL A 118 -1.04 -4.56 7.93
N LYS A 119 -0.99 -5.25 9.07
CA LYS A 119 -0.51 -4.68 10.33
C LYS A 119 0.97 -4.29 10.27
N GLU A 120 1.81 -5.14 9.67
CA GLU A 120 3.24 -4.86 9.48
C GLU A 120 3.46 -3.69 8.53
N MET A 121 2.74 -3.70 7.39
CA MET A 121 2.75 -2.61 6.42
C MET A 121 2.29 -1.28 7.04
N ARG A 122 1.22 -1.28 7.85
CA ARG A 122 0.74 -0.08 8.57
C ARG A 122 1.80 0.49 9.49
N LYS A 123 2.57 -0.36 10.18
CA LYS A 123 3.66 0.10 11.05
C LYS A 123 4.73 0.84 10.25
N GLU A 124 5.18 0.27 9.14
CA GLU A 124 6.20 0.88 8.29
C GLU A 124 5.69 2.18 7.64
N LEU A 125 4.49 2.15 7.06
CA LEU A 125 3.85 3.32 6.46
C LEU A 125 3.69 4.45 7.47
N ARG A 126 3.32 4.13 8.72
CA ARG A 126 3.18 5.14 9.78
C ARG A 126 4.48 5.88 10.01
N GLU A 127 5.61 5.18 10.11
CA GLU A 127 6.90 5.83 10.33
C GLU A 127 7.35 6.65 9.11
N ASN A 128 7.07 6.18 7.90
CA ASN A 128 7.32 6.95 6.68
C ASN A 128 6.44 8.23 6.60
N ILE A 129 5.18 8.14 6.99
CA ILE A 129 4.28 9.31 7.09
C ILE A 129 4.79 10.29 8.14
N LYS A 130 5.17 9.82 9.34
CA LYS A 130 5.73 10.68 10.38
C LYS A 130 6.98 11.41 9.91
N TYR A 131 7.94 10.69 9.31
CA TYR A 131 9.14 11.30 8.74
C TYR A 131 8.79 12.40 7.74
N ARG A 132 7.88 12.14 6.79
CA ARG A 132 7.43 13.14 5.82
C ARG A 132 6.81 14.35 6.51
N LEU A 133 5.92 14.14 7.48
CA LEU A 133 5.23 15.24 8.18
C LEU A 133 6.20 16.08 9.02
N TYR A 134 7.17 15.46 9.70
CA TYR A 134 8.22 16.18 10.42
C TYR A 134 9.11 16.97 9.48
N LEU A 135 9.52 16.38 8.35
CA LEU A 135 10.28 17.09 7.34
C LEU A 135 9.51 18.31 6.84
N GLU A 136 8.25 18.14 6.42
CA GLU A 136 7.41 19.24 5.96
C GLU A 136 7.27 20.34 7.03
N GLU A 137 7.12 19.96 8.30
CA GLU A 137 7.01 20.91 9.41
C GLU A 137 8.30 21.71 9.59
N LEU A 138 9.45 21.02 9.63
CA LEU A 138 10.77 21.65 9.75
C LEU A 138 11.07 22.59 8.60
N LEU A 139 10.70 22.22 7.37
CA LEU A 139 10.90 23.04 6.19
C LEU A 139 10.01 24.30 6.19
N THR A 140 8.87 24.27 6.87
CA THR A 140 7.86 25.34 6.83
C THR A 140 7.75 26.14 8.12
N LYS A 141 8.46 25.77 9.19
CA LYS A 141 8.36 26.37 10.53
C LYS A 141 8.46 27.91 10.53
N ASP A 142 9.34 28.46 9.69
CA ASP A 142 9.62 29.90 9.61
C ASP A 142 8.77 30.64 8.56
N ILE A 143 7.88 29.93 7.84
CA ILE A 143 7.03 30.53 6.83
C ILE A 143 5.72 31.01 7.45
N VAL A 144 5.47 32.31 7.26
CA VAL A 144 4.22 32.94 7.64
C VAL A 144 3.22 32.79 6.49
N VAL A 145 2.09 32.16 6.78
CA VAL A 145 0.94 32.07 5.86
C VAL A 145 -0.20 32.87 6.48
N GLU A 146 -0.84 33.72 5.67
CA GLU A 146 -1.95 34.55 6.12
C GLU A 146 -3.17 33.70 6.52
N GLU A 147 -3.77 34.02 7.67
CA GLU A 147 -4.94 33.31 8.20
C GLU A 147 -6.10 33.26 7.19
N GLN A 148 -6.30 34.35 6.44
CA GLN A 148 -7.35 34.43 5.43
C GLN A 148 -7.14 33.40 4.32
N ARG A 149 -5.89 33.13 3.92
CA ARG A 149 -5.56 32.11 2.92
C ARG A 149 -5.79 30.70 3.46
N ILE A 150 -5.47 30.45 4.73
CA ILE A 150 -5.71 29.16 5.40
C ILE A 150 -7.22 28.88 5.45
N LYS A 151 -8.01 29.88 5.84
CA LYS A 151 -9.47 29.76 5.90
C LYS A 151 -10.08 29.55 4.52
N ALA A 152 -9.69 30.35 3.52
CA ALA A 152 -10.17 30.18 2.14
C ALA A 152 -9.87 28.78 1.62
N TYR A 153 -8.67 28.24 1.88
CA TYR A 153 -8.33 26.89 1.49
C TYR A 153 -9.24 25.84 2.17
N PHE A 154 -9.53 25.99 3.46
CA PHE A 154 -10.46 25.09 4.16
C PHE A 154 -11.88 25.17 3.58
N ASP A 155 -12.39 26.38 3.34
CA ASP A 155 -13.74 26.57 2.80
C ASP A 155 -13.88 25.98 1.37
N GLU A 156 -12.81 26.03 0.57
CA GLU A 156 -12.79 25.48 -0.79
C GLU A 156 -12.49 23.97 -0.86
N ASN A 157 -11.75 23.41 0.11
CA ASN A 157 -11.21 22.05 0.02
C ASN A 157 -11.54 21.17 1.22
N GLY A 158 -12.37 21.62 2.17
CA GLY A 158 -12.65 20.95 3.44
C GLY A 158 -13.06 19.50 3.28
N ASP A 159 -13.93 19.21 2.32
CA ASP A 159 -14.40 17.84 2.03
C ASP A 159 -13.26 16.91 1.60
N GLN A 160 -12.25 17.43 0.89
CA GLN A 160 -11.09 16.66 0.44
C GLN A 160 -10.10 16.35 1.57
N LEU A 161 -10.17 17.10 2.69
CA LEU A 161 -9.33 16.86 3.86
C LEU A 161 -9.81 15.64 4.66
N ASN A 162 -11.10 15.34 4.57
CA ASN A 162 -11.72 14.19 5.23
C ASN A 162 -11.41 12.89 4.48
N PHE A 163 -11.63 11.78 5.17
CA PHE A 163 -11.66 10.44 4.59
C PHE A 163 -13.05 9.82 4.84
N PRO A 164 -13.82 9.50 3.80
CA PRO A 164 -15.13 8.89 3.98
C PRO A 164 -14.99 7.43 4.43
N LYS A 165 -15.93 6.95 5.26
CA LYS A 165 -16.03 5.52 5.60
C LYS A 165 -16.01 4.71 4.30
N SER A 166 -15.15 3.71 4.21
CA SER A 166 -14.91 2.96 2.98
C SER A 166 -14.86 1.47 3.25
N TYR A 167 -15.45 0.68 2.36
CA TYR A 167 -15.52 -0.78 2.47
C TYR A 167 -14.73 -1.42 1.35
N GLN A 168 -13.86 -2.38 1.68
CA GLN A 168 -13.23 -3.28 0.73
C GLN A 168 -14.12 -4.51 0.60
N LEU A 169 -14.64 -4.77 -0.60
CA LEU A 169 -15.62 -5.83 -0.78
C LEU A 169 -15.38 -6.70 -2.02
N SER A 170 -15.99 -7.86 -1.98
CA SER A 170 -16.22 -8.71 -3.15
C SER A 170 -17.69 -9.06 -3.25
N HIS A 171 -18.13 -9.44 -4.45
CA HIS A 171 -19.47 -9.91 -4.67
C HIS A 171 -19.53 -11.17 -5.53
N ILE A 172 -20.61 -11.91 -5.37
CA ILE A 172 -21.04 -12.98 -6.28
C ILE A 172 -22.45 -12.62 -6.71
N VAL A 173 -22.63 -12.35 -8.00
CA VAL A 173 -23.94 -12.15 -8.62
C VAL A 173 -24.37 -13.46 -9.29
N LEU A 174 -25.62 -13.89 -9.07
CA LEU A 174 -26.21 -15.16 -9.55
C LEU A 174 -27.60 -14.88 -10.15
N ASP A 175 -28.00 -15.63 -11.19
CA ASP A 175 -29.35 -15.53 -11.79
C ASP A 175 -30.31 -16.66 -11.37
N ASP A 176 -29.77 -17.78 -10.89
CA ASP A 176 -30.52 -18.99 -10.54
C ASP A 176 -30.56 -19.26 -9.02
N ASP A 177 -31.77 -19.50 -8.50
CA ASP A 177 -31.98 -19.78 -7.07
C ASP A 177 -31.29 -21.09 -6.64
N HIS A 178 -31.14 -22.08 -7.54
CA HIS A 178 -30.43 -23.32 -7.22
C HIS A 178 -28.90 -23.09 -7.14
N GLU A 179 -28.33 -22.24 -7.99
CA GLU A 179 -26.93 -21.81 -7.84
C GLU A 179 -26.69 -21.05 -6.53
N VAL A 180 -27.62 -20.19 -6.09
CA VAL A 180 -27.53 -19.50 -4.79
C VAL A 180 -27.40 -20.50 -3.64
N GLN A 181 -28.26 -21.53 -3.61
CA GLN A 181 -28.20 -22.55 -2.56
C GLN A 181 -26.90 -23.35 -2.62
N LYS A 182 -26.38 -23.63 -3.81
CA LYS A 182 -25.12 -24.34 -3.99
C LYS A 182 -23.93 -23.52 -3.48
N VAL A 183 -23.86 -22.24 -3.85
CA VAL A 183 -22.79 -21.33 -3.41
C VAL A 183 -22.79 -21.19 -1.89
N LEU A 184 -23.96 -21.04 -1.26
CA LEU A 184 -24.06 -20.97 0.21
C LEU A 184 -23.59 -22.25 0.88
N ALA A 185 -24.00 -23.42 0.38
CA ALA A 185 -23.55 -24.70 0.92
C ALA A 185 -22.03 -24.90 0.79
N GLU A 186 -21.43 -24.46 -0.32
CA GLU A 186 -19.98 -24.52 -0.51
C GLU A 186 -19.24 -23.52 0.40
N LEU A 187 -19.77 -22.30 0.60
CA LEU A 187 -19.23 -21.33 1.57
C LEU A 187 -19.28 -21.87 3.01
N GLU A 188 -20.40 -22.47 3.42
CA GLU A 188 -20.56 -23.10 4.73
C GLU A 188 -19.59 -24.27 4.94
N ALA A 189 -19.25 -24.99 3.87
CA ALA A 189 -18.23 -26.04 3.87
C ALA A 189 -16.78 -25.50 3.89
N GLY A 190 -16.60 -24.17 3.85
CA GLY A 190 -15.30 -23.50 3.91
C GLY A 190 -14.63 -23.29 2.55
N ALA A 191 -15.36 -23.38 1.44
CA ALA A 191 -14.83 -23.03 0.13
C ALA A 191 -14.48 -21.53 0.06
N SER A 192 -13.46 -21.20 -0.71
CA SER A 192 -13.03 -19.80 -0.86
C SER A 192 -14.05 -19.00 -1.68
N PHE A 193 -14.46 -17.85 -1.14
CA PHE A 193 -15.36 -16.91 -1.82
C PHE A 193 -14.87 -16.55 -3.23
N SER A 194 -13.56 -16.32 -3.40
CA SER A 194 -12.99 -15.93 -4.69
C SER A 194 -13.01 -17.05 -5.72
N MET A 195 -12.95 -18.33 -5.29
CA MET A 195 -13.12 -19.47 -6.20
C MET A 195 -14.57 -19.59 -6.64
N LEU A 196 -15.52 -19.47 -5.71
CA LEU A 196 -16.95 -19.53 -6.03
C LEU A 196 -17.39 -18.39 -6.94
N ALA A 197 -16.84 -17.19 -6.73
CA ALA A 197 -17.06 -16.07 -7.62
C ALA A 197 -16.58 -16.35 -9.06
N ARG A 198 -15.39 -16.96 -9.23
CA ARG A 198 -14.86 -17.35 -10.55
C ARG A 198 -15.69 -18.41 -11.24
N GLU A 199 -16.28 -19.33 -10.48
CA GLU A 199 -17.08 -20.41 -11.04
C GLU A 199 -18.49 -19.92 -11.39
N TYR A 200 -19.20 -19.40 -10.39
CA TYR A 200 -20.64 -19.19 -10.46
C TYR A 200 -21.05 -17.77 -10.82
N SER A 201 -20.24 -16.76 -10.52
CA SER A 201 -20.73 -15.39 -10.70
C SER A 201 -21.01 -15.07 -12.17
N ILE A 202 -22.11 -14.38 -12.41
CA ILE A 202 -22.49 -13.88 -13.74
C ILE A 202 -21.92 -12.49 -14.06
N ASP A 203 -21.33 -11.79 -13.08
CA ASP A 203 -20.73 -10.47 -13.30
C ASP A 203 -19.43 -10.57 -14.10
N PRO A 204 -19.38 -10.14 -15.37
CA PRO A 204 -18.21 -10.31 -16.22
C PRO A 204 -17.01 -9.47 -15.79
N PHE A 205 -17.20 -8.42 -14.97
CA PHE A 205 -16.12 -7.51 -14.60
C PHE A 205 -15.27 -8.02 -13.44
N THR A 206 -15.90 -8.75 -12.52
CA THR A 206 -15.23 -9.23 -11.30
C THR A 206 -15.10 -10.75 -11.24
N LYS A 207 -15.85 -11.53 -12.03
CA LYS A 207 -15.79 -13.01 -12.05
C LYS A 207 -14.35 -13.54 -12.07
N ASP A 208 -13.56 -13.15 -13.07
CA ASP A 208 -12.18 -13.63 -13.23
C ASP A 208 -11.22 -13.11 -12.15
N LYS A 209 -11.61 -12.06 -11.42
CA LYS A 209 -10.90 -11.49 -10.28
C LYS A 209 -11.39 -12.04 -8.94
N GLY A 210 -12.22 -13.08 -8.95
CA GLY A 210 -12.77 -13.68 -7.74
C GLY A 210 -13.79 -12.77 -7.03
N GLY A 211 -14.57 -12.02 -7.80
CA GLY A 211 -15.61 -11.14 -7.27
C GLY A 211 -15.08 -9.82 -6.71
N TYR A 212 -13.77 -9.56 -6.79
CA TYR A 212 -13.15 -8.40 -6.15
C TYR A 212 -13.53 -7.07 -6.80
N LEU A 213 -14.23 -6.24 -6.04
CA LEU A 213 -14.63 -4.88 -6.42
C LEU A 213 -13.58 -3.85 -5.99
N GLY A 214 -12.92 -4.08 -4.86
CA GLY A 214 -12.02 -3.09 -4.26
C GLY A 214 -12.70 -2.25 -3.20
N TYR A 215 -12.15 -1.06 -2.97
CA TYR A 215 -12.68 -0.14 -1.98
C TYR A 215 -13.71 0.82 -2.57
N TYR A 216 -14.81 0.98 -1.86
CA TYR A 216 -15.84 1.97 -2.16
C TYR A 216 -16.18 2.76 -0.92
N ALA A 217 -16.15 4.09 -1.04
CA ALA A 217 -16.70 4.99 -0.04
C ALA A 217 -18.20 4.72 0.15
N GLU A 218 -18.68 4.88 1.38
CA GLU A 218 -20.11 4.80 1.72
C GLU A 218 -20.92 5.83 0.91
N GLY A 219 -22.04 5.38 0.34
CA GLY A 219 -22.88 6.22 -0.52
C GLY A 219 -22.29 6.55 -1.88
N ASN A 220 -21.23 5.85 -2.32
CA ASN A 220 -20.70 6.02 -3.67
C ASN A 220 -21.73 5.51 -4.70
N VAL A 221 -21.97 6.34 -5.73
CA VAL A 221 -23.00 6.14 -6.75
C VAL A 221 -22.79 4.90 -7.65
N TYR A 222 -21.60 4.30 -7.63
CA TYR A 222 -21.29 3.14 -8.46
C TYR A 222 -21.77 1.82 -7.85
N LEU A 223 -22.19 1.80 -6.57
CA LEU A 223 -22.80 0.63 -5.94
C LEU A 223 -24.24 0.93 -5.51
N PRO A 224 -25.16 -0.05 -5.58
CA PRO A 224 -26.51 0.11 -5.05
C PRO A 224 -26.48 0.41 -3.55
N GLN A 225 -27.35 1.31 -3.07
CA GLN A 225 -27.42 1.68 -1.65
C GLN A 225 -27.55 0.46 -0.72
N GLN A 226 -28.31 -0.55 -1.15
CA GLN A 226 -28.51 -1.80 -0.44
C GLN A 226 -27.20 -2.54 -0.10
N TYR A 227 -26.13 -2.35 -0.89
CA TYR A 227 -24.82 -2.93 -0.57
C TYR A 227 -24.29 -2.36 0.74
N TYR A 228 -24.33 -1.03 0.90
CA TYR A 228 -23.84 -0.37 2.11
C TYR A 228 -24.66 -0.75 3.34
N ASP A 229 -25.99 -0.80 3.20
CA ASP A 229 -26.89 -1.18 4.29
C ASP A 229 -26.59 -2.60 4.82
N ILE A 230 -26.14 -3.51 3.94
CA ILE A 230 -25.76 -4.88 4.29
C ILE A 230 -24.33 -4.94 4.83
N LEU A 231 -23.39 -4.22 4.21
CA LEU A 231 -21.99 -4.16 4.65
C LEU A 231 -21.86 -3.61 6.08
N GLU A 232 -22.76 -2.72 6.49
CA GLU A 232 -22.79 -2.20 7.86
C GLU A 232 -23.23 -3.27 8.89
N GLN A 233 -23.89 -4.34 8.46
CA GLN A 233 -24.43 -5.38 9.33
C GLN A 233 -23.53 -6.63 9.45
N ILE A 234 -22.50 -6.74 8.60
CA ILE A 234 -21.59 -7.89 8.58
C ILE A 234 -20.20 -7.50 9.07
N ASN A 235 -19.47 -8.44 9.66
CA ASN A 235 -18.13 -8.18 10.18
C ASN A 235 -17.03 -8.40 9.13
N HIS A 236 -15.84 -7.91 9.44
CA HIS A 236 -14.63 -8.19 8.66
C HIS A 236 -14.44 -9.71 8.51
N GLY A 237 -14.29 -10.16 7.26
CA GLY A 237 -14.09 -11.57 6.89
C GLY A 237 -15.37 -12.38 6.77
N GLU A 238 -16.56 -11.75 6.88
CA GLU A 238 -17.85 -12.40 6.72
C GLU A 238 -18.47 -12.13 5.34
N TYR A 239 -19.38 -13.03 4.93
CA TYR A 239 -20.25 -12.83 3.79
C TYR A 239 -21.70 -12.58 4.22
N SER A 240 -22.44 -11.85 3.39
CA SER A 240 -23.85 -11.54 3.63
C SER A 240 -24.76 -12.73 3.35
N SER A 241 -25.99 -12.67 3.86
CA SER A 241 -27.09 -13.45 3.27
C SER A 241 -27.34 -13.00 1.82
N PRO A 242 -27.89 -13.88 0.96
CA PRO A 242 -28.23 -13.51 -0.41
C PRO A 242 -29.37 -12.48 -0.43
N PHE A 243 -29.29 -11.49 -1.32
CA PHE A 243 -30.33 -10.49 -1.51
C PHE A 243 -30.52 -10.17 -2.99
N LYS A 244 -31.73 -9.77 -3.37
CA LYS A 244 -32.07 -9.47 -4.76
C LYS A 244 -31.72 -8.03 -5.12
N THR A 245 -31.14 -7.86 -6.30
CA THR A 245 -30.84 -6.59 -6.97
C THR A 245 -31.43 -6.59 -8.37
N GLU A 246 -31.22 -5.52 -9.13
CA GLU A 246 -31.61 -5.48 -10.55
C GLU A 246 -30.77 -6.41 -11.44
N GLU A 247 -29.57 -6.78 -10.98
CA GLU A 247 -28.60 -7.59 -11.72
C GLU A 247 -28.72 -9.09 -11.42
N GLY A 248 -29.42 -9.46 -10.34
CA GLY A 248 -29.58 -10.85 -9.91
C GLY A 248 -29.66 -10.98 -8.38
N THR A 249 -29.36 -12.16 -7.88
CA THR A 249 -29.16 -12.40 -6.44
C THR A 249 -27.69 -12.22 -6.11
N VAL A 250 -27.39 -11.37 -5.13
CA VAL A 250 -26.04 -10.98 -4.73
C VAL A 250 -25.70 -11.54 -3.36
N ILE A 251 -24.45 -12.01 -3.22
CA ILE A 251 -23.81 -12.31 -1.94
C ILE A 251 -22.57 -11.40 -1.85
N LEU A 252 -22.45 -10.63 -0.77
CA LEU A 252 -21.28 -9.77 -0.52
C LEU A 252 -20.30 -10.46 0.41
N TYR A 253 -19.02 -10.12 0.28
CA TYR A 253 -17.98 -10.47 1.24
C TYR A 253 -17.24 -9.20 1.66
N LEU A 254 -17.18 -8.95 2.96
CA LEU A 254 -16.50 -7.80 3.53
C LEU A 254 -15.05 -8.16 3.86
N HIS A 255 -14.11 -7.67 3.07
CA HIS A 255 -12.68 -7.83 3.37
C HIS A 255 -12.25 -6.91 4.50
N ARG A 256 -12.66 -5.63 4.47
CA ARG A 256 -12.21 -4.62 5.43
C ARG A 256 -13.09 -3.38 5.43
N THR A 257 -13.18 -2.73 6.57
CA THR A 257 -13.77 -1.39 6.71
C THR A 257 -12.71 -0.39 7.15
N LEU A 258 -12.60 0.72 6.43
CA LEU A 258 -11.83 1.89 6.83
C LEU A 258 -12.80 2.92 7.43
N PRO A 259 -12.55 3.40 8.66
CA PRO A 259 -13.46 4.31 9.35
C PRO A 259 -13.47 5.69 8.69
N GLU A 260 -14.58 6.41 8.86
CA GLU A 260 -14.65 7.83 8.54
C GLU A 260 -13.67 8.62 9.42
N ILE A 261 -12.97 9.57 8.81
CA ILE A 261 -12.10 10.52 9.50
C ILE A 261 -12.46 11.93 9.01
N THR A 262 -13.14 12.70 9.86
CA THR A 262 -13.49 14.09 9.58
C THR A 262 -12.65 15.06 10.40
N PHE A 263 -12.48 16.29 9.93
CA PHE A 263 -11.75 17.32 10.65
C PHE A 263 -12.55 18.60 10.82
N THR A 264 -12.42 19.19 12.00
CA THR A 264 -12.76 20.60 12.25
C THR A 264 -11.65 21.50 11.71
N TYR A 265 -11.98 22.77 11.43
CA TYR A 265 -10.99 23.76 10.99
C TYR A 265 -9.76 23.78 11.90
N ASP A 266 -9.94 23.80 13.22
CA ASP A 266 -8.84 23.86 14.18
C ASP A 266 -7.92 22.64 14.11
N GLU A 267 -8.45 21.45 13.85
CA GLU A 267 -7.65 20.22 13.72
C GLU A 267 -6.78 20.20 12.46
N VAL A 268 -7.23 20.81 11.36
CA VAL A 268 -6.50 20.82 10.06
C VAL A 268 -5.80 22.12 9.74
N LYS A 269 -6.07 23.21 10.47
CA LYS A 269 -5.46 24.53 10.27
C LYS A 269 -3.96 24.43 10.12
N HIS A 270 -3.31 23.64 10.98
CA HIS A 270 -1.87 23.43 10.96
C HIS A 270 -1.40 22.68 9.69
N ALA A 271 -2.12 21.63 9.31
CA ALA A 271 -1.81 20.86 8.09
C ALA A 271 -1.99 21.71 6.83
N ILE A 272 -3.03 22.55 6.78
CA ILE A 272 -3.27 23.50 5.68
C ILE A 272 -2.16 24.55 5.64
N LYS A 273 -1.79 25.14 6.78
CA LYS A 273 -0.68 26.10 6.87
C LYS A 273 0.60 25.49 6.29
N ARG A 274 0.97 24.29 6.75
CA ARG A 274 2.15 23.55 6.26
C ARG A 274 2.07 23.33 4.75
N ARG A 275 0.94 22.85 4.24
CA ARG A 275 0.73 22.64 2.81
C ARG A 275 0.92 23.93 1.99
N LEU A 276 0.29 25.02 2.40
CA LEU A 276 0.40 26.32 1.72
C LEU A 276 1.79 26.95 1.83
N ALA A 277 2.54 26.63 2.88
CA ALA A 277 3.93 27.04 3.04
C ALA A 277 4.86 26.25 2.12
N LEU A 278 4.64 24.93 1.95
CA LEU A 278 5.42 24.10 1.03
C LEU A 278 5.35 24.58 -0.42
N GLU A 279 4.22 25.14 -0.85
CA GLU A 279 4.06 25.75 -2.18
C GLU A 279 5.04 26.92 -2.45
N GLN A 280 5.63 27.48 -1.39
CA GLN A 280 6.51 28.64 -1.46
C GLN A 280 8.01 28.27 -1.35
N ILE A 281 8.34 26.98 -1.18
CA ILE A 281 9.71 26.52 -0.90
C ILE A 281 10.28 25.68 -2.04
N ASN A 282 11.58 25.87 -2.32
CA ASN A 282 12.37 24.86 -3.01
C ASN A 282 12.90 23.82 -2.00
N VAL A 283 12.27 22.64 -1.96
CA VAL A 283 12.53 21.59 -0.96
C VAL A 283 14.00 21.18 -0.91
N ASN A 284 14.66 21.02 -2.06
CA ASN A 284 16.05 20.57 -2.12
C ASN A 284 17.02 21.60 -1.51
N GLN A 285 16.74 22.89 -1.72
CA GLN A 285 17.53 23.95 -1.10
C GLN A 285 17.27 24.00 0.41
N ALA A 286 16.02 23.86 0.83
CA ALA A 286 15.64 23.95 2.23
C ALA A 286 16.18 22.78 3.08
N LYS A 287 16.29 21.57 2.52
CA LYS A 287 16.94 20.43 3.20
C LYS A 287 18.38 20.69 3.61
N LYS A 288 19.16 21.38 2.77
CA LYS A 288 20.57 21.70 3.07
C LYS A 288 20.71 22.56 4.32
N TYR A 289 19.78 23.49 4.55
CA TYR A 289 19.77 24.29 5.79
C TYR A 289 19.53 23.43 7.04
N LEU A 290 18.71 22.38 6.94
CA LEU A 290 18.50 21.46 8.05
C LEU A 290 19.78 20.68 8.41
N TRP A 291 20.57 20.31 7.40
CA TRP A 291 21.86 19.65 7.62
C TRP A 291 22.87 20.59 8.30
N GLU A 292 22.92 21.86 7.87
CA GLU A 292 23.76 22.88 8.49
C GLU A 292 23.37 23.12 9.97
N GLU A 293 22.07 23.11 10.28
CA GLU A 293 21.55 23.32 11.64
C GLU A 293 22.03 22.25 12.63
N VAL A 294 22.15 21.00 12.17
CA VAL A 294 22.63 19.87 12.99
C VAL A 294 24.15 19.66 12.87
N GLY A 295 24.81 20.34 11.93
CA GLY A 295 26.25 20.22 11.69
C GLY A 295 26.64 18.87 11.08
N VAL A 296 25.92 18.44 10.04
CA VAL A 296 26.26 17.20 9.31
C VAL A 296 27.64 17.31 8.65
N GLU A 297 28.51 16.35 8.94
CA GLU A 297 29.81 16.17 8.28
C GLU A 297 29.74 14.95 7.36
N TRP A 298 29.93 15.16 6.06
CA TRP A 298 29.93 14.09 5.06
C TRP A 298 31.35 13.51 4.92
N ILE A 299 31.55 12.29 5.42
CA ILE A 299 32.86 11.63 5.48
C ILE A 299 33.09 10.69 4.27
N TYR A 300 32.03 10.28 3.58
CA TYR A 300 32.13 9.30 2.49
C TYR A 300 32.77 9.93 1.23
N GLU A 301 33.96 9.47 0.86
CA GLU A 301 34.65 9.87 -0.37
C GLU A 301 34.27 8.92 -1.51
N GLU A 302 33.92 9.46 -2.68
CA GLU A 302 33.76 8.67 -3.92
C GLU A 302 35.12 8.02 -4.26
N SER A 303 35.19 6.69 -4.23
CA SER A 303 36.35 5.91 -4.65
C SER A 303 36.33 5.57 -6.13
#